data_AF-X1DD08-F1
#
_entry.id   AF-X1DD08-F1
#
_cell.length_a   1.000
_cell.length_b   1.000
_cell.length_c   1.000
_cell.angle_alpha   90.00
_cell.angle_beta   90.00
_cell.angle_gamma   90.00
#
_symmetry.space_group_name_H-M   'P 1'
#
loop_
_entity.id
_entity.type
_entity.pdbx_description
1 polymer ?
#
loop_
_entity_poly.entity_id
_entity_poly.type
_entity_poly.pdbx_seq_one_letter_code
_entity_poly.pdbx_strand_id
1 'polypeptide(L)'
;KVLLLMNGYTFYSDTDTEVIVNLLDYYYKKSENMIASIEDVMNSLEGTFGVCFYHINHRSKLFCFKQGSPIMISINEGFAMVSSEISGFNGLTSKYFSLDNDDYCVIEIAEEEISLVSGNVYSSLEISKTMDTNEKGEFEHWTLKEIYEQPIALQRAINNGARLQGDYNSKLGGLETYAGSFSDITNCLIIGCGTSHFAANIGVDYFRRLTAFDRVLSIDGCEFVEDDLPRSE
;
A
#
# COMPACT_ATOMS: atom_id res chain seq x y z
N LYS A 1 13.07 -4.36 23.25
CA LYS A 1 13.39 -5.71 23.82
C LYS A 1 13.87 -5.66 25.27
N VAL A 2 14.89 -4.88 25.64
CA VAL A 2 15.44 -4.80 27.03
C VAL A 2 14.36 -4.54 28.09
N LEU A 3 13.49 -3.55 27.85
CA LEU A 3 12.33 -3.26 28.72
C LEU A 3 11.51 -4.52 29.04
N LEU A 4 11.14 -5.29 28.02
CA LEU A 4 10.29 -6.47 28.17
C LEU A 4 11.03 -7.59 28.92
N LEU A 5 12.32 -7.83 28.62
CA LEU A 5 13.12 -8.80 29.35
C LEU A 5 13.24 -8.46 30.85
N MET A 6 13.46 -7.19 31.19
CA MET A 6 13.50 -6.72 32.58
C MET A 6 12.16 -6.87 33.30
N ASN A 7 11.05 -6.90 32.55
CA ASN A 7 9.70 -7.12 33.08
C ASN A 7 9.25 -8.59 32.98
N GLY A 8 10.19 -9.53 32.77
CA GLY A 8 9.94 -10.97 32.87
C GLY A 8 9.35 -11.62 31.62
N TYR A 9 9.31 -10.92 30.48
CA TYR A 9 8.88 -11.52 29.22
C TYR A 9 9.93 -12.47 28.66
N THR A 10 9.49 -13.61 28.12
CA THR A 10 10.31 -14.55 27.38
C THR A 10 9.98 -14.43 25.89
N PHE A 11 11.00 -14.44 25.04
CA PHE A 11 10.85 -14.45 23.58
C PHE A 11 11.09 -15.86 23.05
N TYR A 12 10.24 -16.28 22.13
CA TYR A 12 10.25 -17.61 21.50
C TYR A 12 10.70 -17.55 20.03
N SER A 13 10.78 -16.36 19.45
CA SER A 13 11.23 -16.10 18.10
C SER A 13 12.30 -15.00 18.05
N ASP A 14 12.97 -14.93 16.92
CA ASP A 14 13.89 -13.85 16.58
C ASP A 14 13.23 -12.73 15.77
N THR A 15 11.88 -12.75 15.70
CA THR A 15 11.12 -11.74 14.95
C THR A 15 10.92 -10.47 15.77
N ASP A 16 10.95 -9.33 15.08
CA ASP A 16 10.51 -8.05 15.61
C ASP A 16 9.01 -8.03 15.94
N THR A 17 8.19 -8.77 15.19
CA THR A 17 6.74 -8.88 15.39
C THR A 17 6.38 -9.37 16.81
N GLU A 18 7.16 -10.30 17.38
CA GLU A 18 6.95 -10.75 18.76
C GLU A 18 7.18 -9.63 19.80
N VAL A 19 8.02 -8.64 19.49
CA VAL A 19 8.19 -7.45 20.34
C VAL A 19 6.87 -6.69 20.44
N ILE A 20 6.12 -6.55 19.34
CA ILE A 20 4.82 -5.85 19.31
C ILE A 20 3.82 -6.56 20.21
N VAL A 21 3.70 -7.88 20.10
CA VAL A 21 2.75 -8.67 20.91
C VAL A 21 3.07 -8.56 22.40
N ASN A 22 4.34 -8.70 22.77
CA ASN A 22 4.77 -8.59 24.15
C ASN A 22 4.60 -7.16 24.69
N LEU A 23 4.78 -6.14 23.85
CA LEU A 23 4.58 -4.74 24.23
C LEU A 23 3.10 -4.41 24.44
N LEU A 24 2.21 -4.95 23.59
CA LEU A 24 0.75 -4.86 23.79
C LEU A 24 0.34 -5.46 25.12
N ASP A 25 0.79 -6.68 25.46
CA ASP A 25 0.48 -7.32 26.75
C ASP A 25 1.05 -6.50 27.94
N TYR A 26 2.24 -5.92 27.78
CA TYR A 26 2.87 -5.10 28.82
C TYR A 26 2.05 -3.84 29.16
N TYR A 27 1.57 -3.11 28.15
CA TYR A 27 0.72 -1.93 28.37
C TYR A 27 -0.69 -2.32 28.81
N TYR A 28 -1.23 -3.41 28.28
CA TYR A 28 -2.56 -3.89 28.64
C TYR A 28 -2.64 -4.29 30.12
N LYS A 29 -1.61 -4.94 30.67
CA LYS A 29 -1.54 -5.28 32.11
C LYS A 29 -1.52 -4.07 33.04
N LYS A 30 -1.21 -2.87 32.54
CA LYS A 30 -1.19 -1.63 33.34
C LYS A 30 -2.50 -0.86 33.28
N SER A 31 -3.13 -0.84 32.10
CA SER A 31 -4.29 0.01 31.84
C SER A 31 -5.62 -0.76 31.84
N GLU A 32 -5.58 -2.08 31.61
CA GLU A 32 -6.73 -2.92 31.27
C GLU A 32 -7.58 -2.36 30.10
N ASN A 33 -7.00 -1.47 29.29
CA ASN A 33 -7.64 -0.81 28.17
C ASN A 33 -6.84 -1.06 26.90
N MET A 34 -7.41 -1.85 25.98
CA MET A 34 -6.73 -2.23 24.74
C MET A 34 -6.45 -1.04 23.82
N ILE A 35 -7.35 -0.06 23.77
CA ILE A 35 -7.16 1.12 22.92
C ILE A 35 -5.98 1.95 23.43
N ALA A 36 -5.96 2.28 24.72
CA ALA A 36 -4.84 2.98 25.33
C ALA A 36 -3.51 2.21 25.17
N SER A 37 -3.56 0.88 25.23
CA SER A 37 -2.38 0.03 25.02
C SER A 37 -1.88 0.05 23.58
N ILE A 38 -2.77 0.13 22.60
CA ILE A 38 -2.41 0.30 21.18
C ILE A 38 -1.74 1.66 20.98
N GLU A 39 -2.29 2.73 21.56
CA GLU A 39 -1.70 4.07 21.49
C GLU A 39 -0.28 4.10 22.09
N ASP A 40 -0.10 3.52 23.28
CA ASP A 40 1.22 3.40 23.93
C ASP A 40 2.21 2.60 23.08
N VAL A 41 1.76 1.53 22.42
CA VAL A 41 2.57 0.72 21.50
C VAL A 41 2.97 1.53 20.28
N MET A 42 2.03 2.19 19.60
CA MET A 42 2.32 3.00 18.41
C MET A 42 3.33 4.11 18.74
N ASN A 43 3.20 4.76 19.89
CA ASN A 43 4.14 5.79 20.36
C ASN A 43 5.54 5.25 20.69
N SER A 44 5.68 3.94 20.89
CA SER A 44 6.93 3.30 21.29
C SER A 44 7.65 2.59 20.14
N LEU A 45 6.98 2.41 18.99
CA LEU A 45 7.52 1.73 17.82
C LEU A 45 8.06 2.74 16.81
N GLU A 46 9.11 2.33 16.11
CA GLU A 46 9.68 3.07 14.98
C GLU A 46 9.65 2.18 13.73
N GLY A 47 9.44 2.78 12.57
CA GLY A 47 9.41 2.08 11.29
C GLY A 47 7.99 1.85 10.74
N THR A 48 7.87 0.88 9.85
CA THR A 48 6.61 0.56 9.17
C THR A 48 6.00 -0.74 9.68
N PHE A 49 4.73 -0.72 10.05
CA PHE A 49 3.99 -1.87 10.51
C PHE A 49 2.51 -1.76 10.16
N GLY A 50 1.86 -2.92 9.99
CA GLY A 50 0.41 -3.05 9.90
C GLY A 50 0.03 -4.27 10.71
N VAL A 51 -0.69 -4.08 11.81
CA VAL A 51 -0.98 -5.13 12.78
C VAL A 51 -2.48 -5.35 12.84
N CYS A 52 -2.89 -6.61 12.79
CA CYS A 52 -4.26 -7.05 13.00
C CYS A 52 -4.22 -8.21 14.01
N PHE A 53 -4.95 -8.09 15.12
CA PHE A 53 -4.94 -9.08 16.19
C PHE A 53 -6.30 -9.18 16.90
N TYR A 54 -6.50 -10.25 17.65
CA TYR A 54 -7.65 -10.41 18.55
C TYR A 54 -7.18 -10.74 19.95
N HIS A 55 -8.01 -10.41 20.94
CA HIS A 55 -7.74 -10.73 22.34
C HIS A 55 -8.59 -11.93 22.78
N ILE A 56 -8.01 -12.91 23.46
CA ILE A 56 -8.69 -14.17 23.79
C ILE A 56 -9.92 -14.00 24.69
N ASN A 57 -9.93 -12.95 25.54
CA ASN A 57 -11.08 -12.63 26.39
C ASN A 57 -12.11 -11.72 25.68
N HIS A 58 -11.80 -11.21 24.49
CA HIS A 58 -12.67 -10.34 23.68
C HIS A 58 -12.73 -10.85 22.24
N ARG A 59 -13.17 -12.11 22.05
CA ARG A 59 -13.13 -12.79 20.74
C ARG A 59 -14.05 -12.18 19.68
N SER A 60 -15.03 -11.37 20.07
CA SER A 60 -15.87 -10.61 19.14
C SER A 60 -15.16 -9.39 18.53
N LYS A 61 -13.96 -9.06 19.00
CA LYS A 61 -13.24 -7.85 18.60
C LYS A 61 -11.96 -8.18 17.85
N LEU A 62 -11.78 -7.51 16.72
CA LEU A 62 -10.55 -7.47 15.95
C LEU A 62 -9.97 -6.06 16.04
N PHE A 63 -8.71 -5.96 16.43
CA PHE A 63 -8.00 -4.71 16.61
C PHE A 63 -7.00 -4.57 15.48
N CYS A 64 -6.99 -3.42 14.82
CA CYS A 64 -6.04 -3.09 13.78
C CYS A 64 -5.37 -1.75 14.09
N PHE A 65 -4.09 -1.63 13.78
CA PHE A 65 -3.38 -0.36 13.80
C PHE A 65 -2.22 -0.40 12.81
N LYS A 66 -1.79 0.76 12.29
CA LYS A 66 -0.72 0.80 11.30
C LYS A 66 0.13 2.06 11.36
N GLN A 67 1.34 1.92 10.82
CA GLN A 67 2.21 3.00 10.39
C GLN A 67 2.90 2.58 9.09
N GLY A 68 2.63 3.28 7.98
CA GLY A 68 3.25 3.03 6.68
C GLY A 68 2.74 1.79 5.93
N SER A 69 2.66 0.62 6.56
CA SER A 69 2.17 -0.60 5.90
C SER A 69 0.65 -0.51 5.65
N PRO A 70 0.16 -0.97 4.48
CA PRO A 70 -1.28 -0.93 4.19
C PRO A 70 -2.11 -1.82 5.11
N ILE A 71 -3.24 -1.28 5.58
CA ILE A 71 -4.37 -2.03 6.15
C ILE A 71 -5.63 -1.55 5.45
N MET A 72 -6.27 -2.46 4.72
CA MET A 72 -7.55 -2.26 4.05
C MET A 72 -8.62 -3.04 4.78
N ILE A 73 -9.74 -2.40 5.06
CA ILE A 73 -10.84 -2.97 5.82
C ILE A 73 -12.11 -2.89 4.98
N SER A 74 -12.87 -3.97 4.98
CA SER A 74 -14.18 -4.05 4.37
C SER A 74 -15.20 -4.52 5.41
N ILE A 75 -16.34 -3.84 5.46
CA ILE A 75 -17.48 -4.17 6.33
C ILE A 75 -18.66 -4.46 5.42
N ASN A 76 -19.24 -5.66 5.54
CA ASN A 76 -20.38 -6.12 4.77
C ASN A 76 -21.46 -6.64 5.74
N GLU A 77 -22.61 -7.04 5.21
CA GLU A 77 -23.66 -7.68 6.01
C GLU A 77 -23.17 -9.03 6.53
N GLY A 78 -23.07 -9.16 7.86
CA GLY A 78 -22.69 -10.40 8.55
C GLY A 78 -21.20 -10.75 8.57
N PHE A 79 -20.31 -10.02 7.88
CA PHE A 79 -18.86 -10.23 8.00
C PHE A 79 -18.02 -8.97 7.72
N ALA A 80 -16.82 -8.96 8.29
CA ALA A 80 -15.78 -7.98 8.00
C ALA A 80 -14.50 -8.68 7.54
N MET A 81 -13.72 -8.01 6.69
CA MET A 81 -12.44 -8.49 6.19
C MET A 81 -11.36 -7.44 6.39
N VAL A 82 -10.16 -7.89 6.74
CA VAL A 82 -8.95 -7.07 6.83
C VAL A 82 -7.88 -7.67 5.94
N SER A 83 -7.23 -6.86 5.12
CA SER A 83 -6.21 -7.29 4.16
C SER A 83 -5.15 -6.20 3.97
N SER A 84 -3.94 -6.57 3.55
CA SER A 84 -2.92 -5.60 3.13
C SER A 84 -3.12 -5.10 1.70
N GLU A 85 -4.00 -5.76 0.92
CA GLU A 85 -4.25 -5.43 -0.48
C GLU A 85 -5.66 -5.86 -0.94
N ILE A 86 -6.15 -5.23 -2.00
CA ILE A 86 -7.51 -5.43 -2.52
C ILE A 86 -7.74 -6.89 -2.98
N SER A 87 -6.73 -7.53 -3.57
CA SER A 87 -6.75 -8.93 -4.00
C SER A 87 -7.11 -9.89 -2.86
N GLY A 88 -6.71 -9.58 -1.62
CA GLY A 88 -7.01 -10.38 -0.43
C GLY A 88 -8.49 -10.43 -0.08
N PHE A 89 -9.31 -9.51 -0.59
CA PHE A 89 -10.77 -9.61 -0.48
C PHE A 89 -11.37 -10.65 -1.41
N ASN A 90 -10.63 -11.08 -2.44
CA ASN A 90 -11.02 -12.15 -3.35
C ASN A 90 -12.43 -12.00 -3.94
N GLY A 91 -12.84 -10.77 -4.29
CA GLY A 91 -14.15 -10.48 -4.86
C GLY A 91 -15.34 -10.61 -3.90
N LEU A 92 -15.11 -10.88 -2.61
CA LEU A 92 -16.17 -10.98 -1.59
C LEU A 92 -16.73 -9.62 -1.16
N THR A 93 -16.08 -8.54 -1.55
CA THR A 93 -16.57 -7.18 -1.32
C THR A 93 -16.41 -6.30 -2.55
N SER A 94 -17.20 -5.23 -2.57
CA SER A 94 -17.14 -4.14 -3.55
C SER A 94 -16.67 -2.82 -2.94
N LYS A 95 -16.53 -2.77 -1.61
CA LYS A 95 -16.25 -1.56 -0.85
C LYS A 95 -15.24 -1.84 0.24
N TYR A 96 -14.32 -0.91 0.43
CA TYR A 96 -13.32 -0.95 1.47
C TYR A 96 -12.93 0.46 1.87
N PHE A 97 -12.20 0.60 2.97
CA PHE A 97 -11.45 1.81 3.28
C PHE A 97 -10.03 1.42 3.67
N SER A 98 -9.08 2.33 3.47
CA SER A 98 -7.72 2.17 3.96
C SER A 98 -7.62 2.87 5.30
N LEU A 99 -7.06 2.19 6.30
CA LEU A 99 -6.69 2.81 7.57
C LEU A 99 -5.56 3.83 7.31
N ASP A 100 -5.60 4.98 7.98
CA ASP A 100 -4.58 6.02 7.87
C ASP A 100 -3.35 5.67 8.72
N ASN A 101 -2.25 6.37 8.47
CA ASN A 101 -1.06 6.28 9.31
C ASN A 101 -1.33 6.87 10.69
N ASP A 102 -0.65 6.35 11.71
CA ASP A 102 -0.82 6.75 13.11
C ASP A 102 -2.28 6.61 13.62
N ASP A 103 -3.03 5.64 13.09
CA ASP A 103 -4.42 5.36 13.50
C ASP A 103 -4.67 3.88 13.80
N TYR A 104 -5.75 3.63 14.52
CA TYR A 104 -6.27 2.33 14.87
C TYR A 104 -7.76 2.19 14.51
N CYS A 105 -8.20 0.95 14.38
CA CYS A 105 -9.61 0.63 14.39
C CYS A 105 -9.91 -0.65 15.17
N VAL A 106 -11.10 -0.70 15.74
CA VAL A 106 -11.65 -1.87 16.41
C VAL A 106 -12.90 -2.27 15.66
N ILE A 107 -12.89 -3.48 15.11
CA ILE A 107 -14.04 -4.09 14.46
C ILE A 107 -14.67 -5.02 15.49
N GLU A 108 -15.92 -4.77 15.86
CA GLU A 108 -16.68 -5.61 16.79
C GLU A 108 -17.84 -6.26 16.07
N ILE A 109 -17.90 -7.59 16.14
CA ILE A 109 -18.96 -8.42 15.58
C ILE A 109 -19.86 -8.86 16.73
N ALA A 110 -21.08 -8.32 16.78
CA ALA A 110 -22.09 -8.66 17.77
C ALA A 110 -23.36 -9.10 17.04
N GLU A 111 -23.72 -10.39 17.18
CA GLU A 111 -24.86 -11.00 16.48
C GLU A 111 -24.74 -10.82 14.95
N GLU A 112 -25.58 -9.99 14.34
CA GLU A 112 -25.58 -9.65 12.91
C GLU A 112 -25.06 -8.22 12.63
N GLU A 113 -24.71 -7.48 13.68
CA GLU A 113 -24.21 -6.11 13.56
C GLU A 113 -22.68 -6.07 13.66
N ILE A 114 -22.08 -5.31 12.75
CA ILE A 114 -20.65 -5.04 12.75
C ILE A 114 -20.48 -3.56 13.02
N SER A 115 -19.79 -3.25 14.11
CA SER A 115 -19.45 -1.89 14.47
C SER A 115 -17.95 -1.65 14.29
N LEU A 116 -17.62 -0.43 13.88
CA LEU A 116 -16.26 0.07 13.75
C LEU A 116 -16.08 1.22 14.73
N VAL A 117 -15.08 1.11 15.58
CA VAL A 117 -14.59 2.22 16.41
C VAL A 117 -13.21 2.60 15.91
N SER A 118 -12.98 3.88 15.63
CA SER A 118 -11.68 4.38 15.17
C SER A 118 -11.46 5.82 15.65
N GLY A 119 -10.21 6.27 15.66
CA GLY A 119 -9.85 7.66 15.92
C GLY A 119 -10.31 8.61 14.80
N ASN A 120 -10.46 8.10 13.57
CA ASN A 120 -10.87 8.89 12.40
C ASN A 120 -12.16 8.39 11.74
N VAL A 121 -12.73 9.25 10.89
CA VAL A 121 -13.87 8.94 10.03
C VAL A 121 -13.36 8.56 8.64
N TYR A 122 -13.63 7.32 8.23
CA TYR A 122 -13.19 6.78 6.95
C TYR A 122 -14.25 6.88 5.87
N SER A 123 -13.84 7.32 4.69
CA SER A 123 -14.68 7.27 3.49
C SER A 123 -14.51 5.94 2.77
N SER A 124 -15.62 5.30 2.42
CA SER A 124 -15.60 4.07 1.63
C SER A 124 -15.13 4.36 0.21
N LEU A 125 -14.18 3.55 -0.26
CA LEU A 125 -13.74 3.45 -1.64
C LEU A 125 -14.46 2.28 -2.33
N GLU A 126 -14.76 2.45 -3.62
CA GLU A 126 -15.28 1.37 -4.45
C GLU A 126 -14.16 0.62 -5.14
N ILE A 127 -14.29 -0.71 -5.15
CA ILE A 127 -13.40 -1.59 -5.89
C ILE A 127 -13.83 -1.57 -7.35
N SER A 128 -12.98 -1.06 -8.25
CA SER A 128 -13.31 -1.08 -9.67
C SER A 128 -13.44 -2.53 -10.15
N LYS A 129 -14.60 -2.90 -10.69
CA LYS A 129 -14.89 -4.23 -11.24
C LYS A 129 -13.99 -4.67 -12.39
N THR A 130 -13.09 -3.81 -12.88
CA THR A 130 -12.02 -4.15 -13.82
C THR A 130 -10.86 -4.91 -13.17
N MET A 131 -11.11 -5.66 -12.09
CA MET A 131 -10.15 -6.67 -11.70
C MET A 131 -10.07 -7.68 -12.83
N ASP A 132 -8.91 -7.70 -13.48
CA ASP A 132 -8.46 -8.86 -14.23
C ASP A 132 -8.78 -10.10 -13.40
N THR A 133 -9.40 -11.08 -14.04
CA THR A 133 -9.74 -12.34 -13.39
C THR A 133 -8.49 -12.86 -12.69
N ASN A 134 -8.56 -13.03 -11.36
CA ASN A 134 -7.54 -13.73 -10.56
C ASN A 134 -7.53 -15.24 -10.89
N GLU A 135 -7.64 -15.57 -12.18
CA GLU A 135 -7.63 -16.91 -12.73
C GLU A 135 -6.50 -17.02 -13.75
N LYS A 136 -5.79 -18.15 -13.70
CA LYS A 136 -4.77 -18.49 -14.71
C LYS A 136 -5.38 -18.81 -16.07
N GLY A 137 -6.69 -19.05 -16.15
CA GLY A 137 -7.36 -19.52 -17.37
C GLY A 137 -6.76 -20.83 -17.87
N GLU A 138 -6.44 -20.87 -19.16
CA GLU A 138 -5.86 -22.05 -19.83
C GLU A 138 -4.35 -22.23 -19.57
N PHE A 139 -3.70 -21.29 -18.90
CA PHE A 139 -2.25 -21.32 -18.72
C PHE A 139 -1.83 -22.11 -17.47
N GLU A 140 -0.73 -22.86 -17.61
CA GLU A 140 -0.15 -23.65 -16.51
C GLU A 140 0.46 -22.75 -15.41
N HIS A 141 1.01 -21.60 -15.79
CA HIS A 141 1.70 -20.66 -14.90
C HIS A 141 1.24 -19.22 -15.15
N TRP A 142 1.24 -18.41 -14.10
CA TRP A 142 0.96 -16.96 -14.17
C TRP A 142 1.93 -16.24 -15.10
N THR A 143 3.23 -16.51 -14.97
CA THR A 143 4.26 -15.94 -15.85
C THR A 143 4.00 -16.26 -17.32
N LEU A 144 3.52 -17.47 -17.63
CA LEU A 144 3.18 -17.84 -19.00
C LEU A 144 1.98 -17.04 -19.51
N LYS A 145 0.91 -16.93 -18.70
CA LYS A 145 -0.24 -16.06 -18.99
C LYS A 145 0.19 -14.62 -19.25
N GLU A 146 0.96 -14.03 -18.34
CA GLU A 146 1.44 -12.64 -18.42
C GLU A 146 2.29 -12.40 -19.67
N ILE A 147 3.15 -13.34 -20.06
CA ILE A 147 3.92 -13.26 -21.31
C ILE A 147 2.99 -13.21 -22.52
N TYR A 148 1.97 -14.07 -22.57
CA TYR A 148 1.02 -14.13 -23.69
C TYR A 148 0.02 -12.97 -23.70
N GLU A 149 -0.27 -12.36 -22.54
CA GLU A 149 -1.18 -11.22 -22.39
C GLU A 149 -0.53 -9.86 -22.72
N GLN A 150 0.79 -9.80 -22.95
CA GLN A 150 1.49 -8.56 -23.30
C GLN A 150 0.81 -7.72 -24.41
N PRO A 151 0.28 -8.30 -25.51
CA PRO A 151 -0.43 -7.52 -26.53
C PRO A 151 -1.68 -6.82 -25.98
N ILE A 152 -2.44 -7.50 -25.12
CA ILE A 152 -3.65 -6.98 -24.47
C ILE A 152 -3.26 -5.91 -23.44
N ALA A 153 -2.24 -6.18 -22.63
CA ALA A 153 -1.70 -5.22 -21.66
C ALA A 153 -1.23 -3.93 -22.35
N LEU A 154 -0.56 -4.04 -23.50
CA LEU A 154 -0.14 -2.88 -24.29
C LEU A 154 -1.34 -2.07 -24.82
N GLN A 155 -2.39 -2.73 -25.32
CA GLN A 155 -3.62 -2.05 -25.74
C GLN A 155 -4.26 -1.29 -24.59
N ARG A 156 -4.36 -1.90 -23.40
CA ARG A 156 -4.85 -1.23 -22.19
C ARG A 156 -3.97 -0.06 -21.78
N ALA A 157 -2.64 -0.19 -21.89
CA ALA A 157 -1.69 0.88 -21.60
C ALA A 157 -1.87 2.11 -22.51
N ILE A 158 -2.37 1.95 -23.73
CA ILE A 158 -2.74 3.07 -24.61
C ILE A 158 -4.24 3.43 -24.55
N ASN A 159 -4.94 2.93 -23.53
CA ASN A 159 -6.40 3.02 -23.37
C ASN A 159 -7.17 2.60 -24.64
N ASN A 160 -6.80 1.46 -25.21
CA ASN A 160 -7.32 0.92 -26.47
C ASN A 160 -7.27 1.95 -27.62
N GLY A 161 -6.19 2.73 -27.67
CA GLY A 161 -5.95 3.78 -28.66
C GLY A 161 -6.49 5.15 -28.27
N ALA A 162 -7.33 5.29 -27.23
CA ALA A 162 -7.89 6.58 -26.84
C ALA A 162 -6.84 7.57 -26.30
N ARG A 163 -5.64 7.11 -25.92
CA ARG A 163 -4.51 7.99 -25.59
C ARG A 163 -3.81 8.56 -26.82
N LEU A 164 -4.01 7.98 -28.00
CA LEU A 164 -3.40 8.44 -29.25
C LEU A 164 -4.37 9.38 -29.95
N GLN A 165 -3.97 10.64 -30.09
CA GLN A 165 -4.74 11.64 -30.83
C GLN A 165 -4.14 11.80 -32.24
N GLY A 166 -4.91 12.39 -33.14
CA GLY A 166 -4.41 12.78 -34.46
C GLY A 166 -3.20 13.71 -34.36
N ASP A 167 -2.45 13.83 -35.45
CA ASP A 167 -1.30 14.73 -35.58
C ASP A 167 -0.17 14.47 -34.57
N TYR A 168 0.12 13.20 -34.28
CA TYR A 168 1.20 12.78 -33.37
C TYR A 168 1.03 13.27 -31.92
N ASN A 169 -0.20 13.55 -31.50
CA ASN A 169 -0.51 13.99 -30.13
C ASN A 169 -0.91 12.82 -29.24
N SER A 170 -0.76 13.00 -27.92
CA SER A 170 -1.24 12.04 -26.93
C SER A 170 -2.03 12.72 -25.82
N LYS A 171 -3.01 12.00 -25.26
CA LYS A 171 -3.83 12.48 -24.13
C LYS A 171 -3.60 11.62 -22.90
N LEU A 172 -2.97 12.23 -21.90
CA LEU A 172 -2.72 11.62 -20.58
C LEU A 172 -3.59 12.32 -19.54
N GLY A 173 -4.85 11.91 -19.42
CA GLY A 173 -5.85 12.60 -18.60
C GLY A 173 -5.45 12.84 -17.15
N GLY A 174 -4.70 11.91 -16.54
CA GLY A 174 -4.19 12.05 -15.17
C GLY A 174 -3.12 13.14 -15.00
N LEU A 175 -2.58 13.67 -16.10
CA LEU A 175 -1.54 14.71 -16.10
C LEU A 175 -2.05 16.06 -16.60
N GLU A 176 -3.31 16.18 -17.01
CA GLU A 176 -3.87 17.41 -17.61
C GLU A 176 -3.78 18.62 -16.69
N THR A 177 -4.02 18.42 -15.39
CA THR A 177 -3.92 19.49 -14.37
C THR A 177 -2.51 20.03 -14.21
N TYR A 178 -1.50 19.29 -14.65
CA TYR A 178 -0.07 19.65 -14.58
C TYR A 178 0.52 20.05 -15.92
N ALA A 179 -0.28 20.01 -17.00
CA ALA A 179 0.21 20.23 -18.36
C ALA A 179 0.93 21.59 -18.52
N GLY A 180 0.44 22.63 -17.86
CA GLY A 180 1.05 23.96 -17.87
C GLY A 180 2.36 24.08 -17.09
N SER A 181 2.67 23.12 -16.21
CA SER A 181 3.90 23.12 -15.41
C SER A 181 5.05 22.34 -16.08
N PHE A 182 4.75 21.51 -17.09
CA PHE A 182 5.78 20.68 -17.73
C PHE A 182 6.80 21.49 -18.52
N SER A 183 6.45 22.71 -18.99
CA SER A 183 7.40 23.59 -19.68
C SER A 183 8.53 24.08 -18.78
N ASP A 184 8.31 24.11 -17.47
CA ASP A 184 9.26 24.64 -16.50
C ASP A 184 10.21 23.54 -15.98
N ILE A 185 9.94 22.28 -16.33
CA ILE A 185 10.74 21.14 -15.89
C ILE A 185 11.93 20.98 -16.84
N THR A 186 13.12 21.25 -16.32
CA THR A 186 14.39 21.11 -17.05
C THR A 186 15.05 19.75 -16.85
N ASN A 187 14.82 19.10 -15.70
CA ASN A 187 15.46 17.84 -15.35
C ASN A 187 14.42 16.77 -15.02
N CYS A 188 14.63 15.55 -15.50
CA CYS A 188 13.78 14.39 -15.24
C CYS A 188 14.60 13.28 -14.56
N LEU A 189 14.13 12.85 -13.39
CA LEU A 189 14.70 11.73 -12.64
C LEU A 189 13.68 10.59 -12.60
N ILE A 190 14.07 9.39 -13.06
CA ILE A 190 13.22 8.20 -13.10
C ILE A 190 13.79 7.16 -12.13
N ILE A 191 13.10 6.89 -11.04
CA ILE A 191 13.56 5.97 -9.99
C ILE A 191 12.76 4.67 -10.08
N GLY A 192 13.45 3.53 -10.00
CA GLY A 192 12.81 2.21 -9.92
C GLY A 192 13.79 1.17 -9.41
N CYS A 193 13.30 -0.01 -9.03
CA CYS A 193 14.12 -1.13 -8.60
C CYS A 193 14.00 -2.30 -9.59
N GLY A 194 15.08 -3.05 -9.80
CA GLY A 194 15.06 -4.28 -10.61
C GLY A 194 14.50 -4.09 -12.03
N THR A 195 13.47 -4.85 -12.41
CA THR A 195 12.86 -4.76 -13.75
C THR A 195 12.28 -3.37 -14.05
N SER A 196 11.76 -2.66 -13.06
CA SER A 196 11.28 -1.28 -13.23
C SER A 196 12.44 -0.31 -13.51
N HIS A 197 13.61 -0.54 -12.91
CA HIS A 197 14.83 0.22 -13.23
C HIS A 197 15.30 -0.05 -14.67
N PHE A 198 15.20 -1.30 -15.14
CA PHE A 198 15.49 -1.60 -16.55
C PHE A 198 14.53 -0.90 -17.51
N ALA A 199 13.24 -0.82 -17.18
CA ALA A 199 12.28 -0.03 -17.95
C ALA A 199 12.62 1.47 -17.91
N ALA A 200 13.02 2.00 -16.75
CA ALA A 200 13.48 3.39 -16.61
C ALA A 200 14.69 3.68 -17.51
N ASN A 201 15.67 2.79 -17.56
CA ASN A 201 16.85 2.93 -18.43
C ASN A 201 16.47 3.04 -19.93
N ILE A 202 15.46 2.28 -20.37
CA ILE A 202 14.91 2.42 -21.73
C ILE A 202 14.18 3.76 -21.88
N GLY A 203 13.37 4.14 -20.88
CA GLY A 203 12.65 5.42 -20.84
C GLY A 203 13.59 6.62 -20.97
N VAL A 204 14.77 6.59 -20.34
CA VAL A 204 15.80 7.63 -20.46
C VAL A 204 16.21 7.85 -21.91
N ASP A 205 16.41 6.79 -22.71
CA ASP A 205 16.77 6.92 -24.13
C ASP A 205 15.66 7.62 -24.94
N TYR A 206 14.40 7.26 -24.69
CA TYR A 206 13.26 7.92 -25.34
C TYR A 206 13.10 9.39 -24.93
N PHE A 207 13.17 9.67 -23.63
CA PHE A 207 13.00 11.02 -23.11
C PHE A 207 14.12 11.94 -23.62
N ARG A 208 15.37 11.48 -23.66
CA ARG A 208 16.50 12.23 -24.24
C ARG A 208 16.31 12.55 -25.72
N ARG A 209 15.60 11.73 -26.48
CA ARG A 209 15.40 11.92 -27.93
C ARG A 209 14.15 12.74 -28.26
N LEU A 210 13.10 12.65 -27.44
CA LEU A 210 11.75 13.11 -27.78
C LEU A 210 11.30 14.35 -27.01
N THR A 211 12.04 14.77 -25.97
CA THR A 211 11.63 15.86 -25.08
C THR A 211 12.73 16.91 -24.92
N ALA A 212 12.40 18.02 -24.27
CA ALA A 212 13.29 19.17 -24.09
C ALA A 212 14.03 19.17 -22.73
N PHE A 213 14.10 18.04 -22.01
CA PHE A 213 14.84 17.99 -20.75
C PHE A 213 16.33 18.17 -20.98
N ASP A 214 16.97 19.03 -20.17
CA ASP A 214 18.42 19.22 -20.12
C ASP A 214 19.12 17.96 -19.62
N ARG A 215 18.52 17.29 -18.63
CA ARG A 215 19.01 16.02 -18.09
C ARG A 215 17.87 15.05 -17.86
N VAL A 216 18.12 13.80 -18.25
CA VAL A 216 17.27 12.65 -17.91
C VAL A 216 18.17 11.59 -17.31
N LEU A 217 17.86 11.17 -16.09
CA LEU A 217 18.60 10.18 -15.32
C LEU A 217 17.66 9.10 -14.82
N SER A 218 18.17 7.88 -14.74
CA SER A 218 17.57 6.79 -14.01
C SER A 218 18.50 6.38 -12.86
N ILE A 219 17.91 6.08 -11.71
CA ILE A 219 18.63 5.63 -10.52
C ILE A 219 17.92 4.40 -9.96
N ASP A 220 18.70 3.43 -9.51
CA ASP A 220 18.15 2.30 -8.77
C ASP A 220 17.59 2.82 -7.44
N GLY A 221 16.33 2.52 -7.14
CA GLY A 221 15.68 3.01 -5.93
C GLY A 221 16.40 2.64 -4.62
N CYS A 222 17.23 1.60 -4.61
CA CYS A 222 18.07 1.26 -3.46
C CYS A 222 19.31 2.14 -3.31
N GLU A 223 19.77 2.75 -4.39
CA GLU A 223 20.95 3.63 -4.42
C GLU A 223 20.58 5.12 -4.34
N PHE A 224 19.29 5.44 -4.51
CA PHE A 224 18.80 6.81 -4.44
C PHE A 224 19.01 7.42 -3.05
N VAL A 225 19.63 8.60 -3.02
CA VAL A 225 19.83 9.42 -1.83
C VAL A 225 19.36 10.85 -2.07
N GLU A 226 19.13 11.61 -1.00
CA GLU A 226 18.71 13.03 -1.12
C GLU A 226 19.69 13.88 -1.93
N ASP A 227 20.99 13.52 -1.92
CA ASP A 227 22.02 14.19 -2.70
C ASP A 227 21.87 14.03 -4.23
N ASP A 228 21.07 13.07 -4.69
CA ASP A 228 20.76 12.88 -6.11
C ASP A 228 19.69 13.86 -6.62
N LEU A 229 18.97 14.53 -5.71
CA LEU A 229 18.00 15.55 -6.09
C LEU A 229 18.72 16.79 -6.64
N PRO A 230 18.12 17.48 -7.64
CA PRO A 230 18.63 18.76 -8.08
C PRO A 230 18.72 19.71 -6.89
N ARG A 231 19.92 20.28 -6.67
CA ARG A 231 20.08 21.31 -5.64
C ARG A 231 19.21 22.49 -6.04
N SER A 232 18.33 22.93 -5.14
CA SER A 232 17.64 24.21 -5.29
C SER A 232 18.69 25.31 -5.35
N GLU A 233 18.61 26.20 -6.34
CA GLU A 233 19.33 27.48 -6.30
C GLU A 233 18.90 28.33 -5.10
#